data_AF-A0A1A3HB35-F1
#
_entry.id   AF-A0A1A3HB35-F1
#
_cell.length_a   1.000
_cell.length_b   1.000
_cell.length_c   1.000
_cell.angle_alpha   90.00
_cell.angle_beta   90.00
_cell.angle_gamma   90.00
#
_symmetry.space_group_name_H-M   'P 1'
#
loop_
_entity.id
_entity.type
_entity.pdbx_description
1 polymer ?
#
loop_
_entity_poly.entity_id
_entity_poly.type
_entity_poly.pdbx_seq_one_letter_code
_entity_poly.pdbx_strand_id
1 'polypeptide(L)'
;MLGVLALDGVLSAIAGALFLPLYLGPVPFPISGLLSGLVNAALVWAGLQWTSRPRLAALPMWAWLSTVVLLLLGGPGDDVVFGGRGIMQASPLIFLLLGATPPGVVLWRHAQRRAALPD
;
A
#
# COMPACT_ATOMS: atom_id res chain seq x y z
N MET A 1 -1.80 -19.39 3.34
CA MET A 1 -0.93 -18.27 3.77
C MET A 1 -1.06 -17.06 2.84
N LEU A 2 -0.66 -17.12 1.56
CA LEU A 2 -0.66 -15.95 0.66
C LEU A 2 -2.01 -15.22 0.54
N GLY A 3 -3.13 -15.95 0.56
CA GLY A 3 -4.46 -15.32 0.55
C GLY A 3 -4.76 -14.48 1.80
N VAL A 4 -4.24 -14.86 2.97
CA VAL A 4 -4.37 -14.07 4.22
C VAL A 4 -3.56 -12.79 4.10
N LEU A 5 -2.31 -12.89 3.64
CA LEU A 5 -1.47 -11.70 3.41
C LEU A 5 -2.09 -10.75 2.37
N ALA A 6 -2.78 -11.29 1.36
CA ALA A 6 -3.51 -10.48 0.39
C ALA A 6 -4.69 -9.74 1.04
N LEU A 7 -5.48 -10.42 1.88
CA LEU A 7 -6.56 -9.81 2.66
C LEU A 7 -6.01 -8.73 3.61
N ASP A 8 -4.90 -8.98 4.30
CA ASP A 8 -4.24 -8.00 5.16
C ASP A 8 -3.79 -6.76 4.37
N GLY A 9 -3.37 -6.94 3.11
CA GLY A 9 -3.09 -5.85 2.17
C GLY A 9 -4.32 -4.99 1.89
N VAL A 10 -5.49 -5.61 1.66
CA VAL A 10 -6.78 -4.91 1.50
C VAL A 10 -7.15 -4.13 2.77
N LEU A 11 -7.09 -4.78 3.93
CA LEU A 11 -7.43 -4.15 5.21
C LEU A 11 -6.51 -2.96 5.52
N SER A 12 -5.22 -3.09 5.22
CA SER A 12 -4.25 -2.01 5.34
C SER A 12 -4.58 -0.84 4.40
N ALA A 13 -5.02 -1.10 3.17
CA ALA A 13 -5.42 -0.06 2.22
C ALA A 13 -6.63 0.72 2.74
N ILE A 14 -7.66 0.01 3.22
CA ILE A 14 -8.88 0.60 3.76
C ILE A 14 -8.54 1.47 4.98
N ALA A 15 -7.86 0.91 5.97
CA ALA A 15 -7.48 1.65 7.17
C ALA A 15 -6.59 2.84 6.82
N GLY A 16 -5.58 2.64 5.98
CA GLY A 16 -4.67 3.70 5.56
C GLY A 16 -5.37 4.87 4.88
N ALA A 17 -6.31 4.58 3.97
CA ALA A 17 -7.07 5.60 3.24
C ALA A 17 -8.02 6.38 4.17
N LEU A 18 -8.76 5.67 5.04
CA LEU A 18 -9.72 6.31 5.95
C LEU A 18 -9.04 7.18 7.01
N PHE A 19 -7.85 6.79 7.48
CA PHE A 19 -7.05 7.56 8.44
C PHE A 19 -6.03 8.51 7.77
N LEU A 20 -6.09 8.69 6.46
CA LEU A 20 -5.15 9.54 5.74
C LEU A 20 -5.16 11.01 6.18
N PRO A 21 -6.30 11.64 6.48
CA PRO A 21 -6.32 13.00 6.99
C PRO A 21 -6.26 13.04 8.53
N LEU A 22 -5.44 12.19 9.17
CA LEU A 22 -5.18 12.34 10.60
C LEU A 22 -4.56 13.72 10.85
N TYR A 23 -5.13 14.48 11.79
CA TYR A 23 -4.69 15.85 12.05
C TYR A 23 -3.71 15.90 13.22
N LEU A 24 -2.65 16.69 13.04
CA LEU A 24 -1.76 17.13 14.11
C LEU A 24 -2.02 18.63 14.35
N GLY A 25 -2.89 18.94 15.30
CA GLY A 25 -3.46 20.28 15.44
C GLY A 25 -4.34 20.62 14.23
N PRO A 26 -4.14 21.76 13.55
CA PRO A 26 -4.94 22.13 12.37
C PRO A 26 -4.41 21.54 11.06
N VAL A 27 -3.25 20.87 11.05
CA VAL A 27 -2.56 20.43 9.83
C VAL A 27 -2.81 18.93 9.60
N PRO A 28 -3.27 18.51 8.40
CA PRO A 28 -3.36 17.10 8.07
C PRO A 28 -1.97 16.48 7.95
N PHE A 29 -1.77 15.33 8.58
CA PHE A 29 -0.52 14.59 8.65
C PHE A 29 -0.73 13.14 8.16
N PRO A 30 -0.39 12.83 6.89
CA PRO A 30 -0.75 11.56 6.22
C PRO A 30 0.11 10.37 6.64
N ILE A 31 0.31 10.19 7.96
CA ILE A 31 1.14 9.14 8.54
C ILE A 31 0.55 7.74 8.29
N SER A 32 -0.77 7.61 8.19
CA SER A 32 -1.41 6.33 7.89
C SER A 32 -0.99 5.78 6.51
N GLY A 33 -0.68 6.65 5.54
CA GLY A 33 -0.15 6.26 4.24
C GLY A 33 1.21 5.58 4.34
N LEU A 34 2.11 6.17 5.14
CA LEU A 34 3.41 5.58 5.40
C LEU A 34 3.30 4.26 6.17
N LEU A 35 2.49 4.23 7.22
CA LEU A 35 2.25 3.02 8.01
C LEU A 35 1.67 1.89 7.15
N SER A 36 0.70 2.22 6.29
CA SER A 36 0.13 1.25 5.35
C SER A 36 1.20 0.72 4.39
N GLY A 37 2.08 1.58 3.88
CA GLY A 37 3.21 1.15 3.05
C GLY A 37 4.20 0.24 3.78
N LEU A 38 4.54 0.55 5.03
CA LEU A 38 5.42 -0.29 5.84
C LEU A 38 4.79 -1.66 6.14
N VAL A 39 3.49 -1.70 6.46
CA VAL A 39 2.73 -2.95 6.61
C VAL A 39 2.77 -3.74 5.31
N ASN A 40 2.48 -3.10 4.18
CA ASN A 40 2.50 -3.74 2.87
C ASN A 40 3.90 -4.31 2.53
N ALA A 41 4.97 -3.58 2.87
CA ALA A 41 6.34 -4.07 2.74
C ALA A 41 6.61 -5.31 3.60
N ALA A 42 6.15 -5.31 4.85
CA ALA A 42 6.27 -6.47 5.74
C ALA A 42 5.49 -7.68 5.21
N LEU A 43 4.28 -7.47 4.68
CA LEU A 43 3.46 -8.52 4.08
C LEU A 43 4.13 -9.14 2.84
N VAL A 44 4.67 -8.29 1.95
CA VAL A 44 5.42 -8.76 0.78
C VAL A 44 6.70 -9.49 1.18
N TRP A 45 7.44 -8.96 2.16
CA TRP A 45 8.61 -9.62 2.71
C TRP A 45 8.27 -10.99 3.29
N ALA A 46 7.18 -11.11 4.06
CA ALA A 46 6.67 -12.39 4.57
C ALA A 46 6.29 -13.32 3.42
N GLY A 47 5.63 -12.81 2.38
CA GLY A 47 5.33 -13.56 1.17
C GLY A 47 6.57 -14.16 0.51
N LEU A 48 7.67 -13.41 0.43
CA LEU A 48 8.94 -13.88 -0.13
C LEU A 48 9.58 -15.03 0.67
N GLN A 49 9.26 -15.18 1.96
CA GLN A 49 9.71 -16.33 2.76
C GLN A 49 8.91 -17.61 2.49
N TRP A 50 7.69 -17.48 1.97
CA TRP A 50 6.74 -18.59 1.78
C TRP A 50 6.60 -19.05 0.32
N THR A 51 7.17 -18.31 -0.64
CA THR A 51 7.14 -18.72 -2.05
C THR A 51 8.43 -18.37 -2.78
N SER A 52 8.86 -19.29 -3.65
CA SER A 52 9.99 -19.05 -4.55
C SER A 52 9.65 -18.10 -5.70
N ARG A 53 8.36 -17.87 -6.00
CA ARG A 53 7.89 -17.03 -7.12
C ARG A 53 7.63 -15.59 -6.65
N PRO A 54 8.50 -14.61 -7.00
CA PRO A 54 8.36 -13.24 -6.50
C PRO A 54 7.03 -12.57 -6.88
N ARG A 55 6.47 -12.94 -8.05
CA ARG A 55 5.16 -12.44 -8.51
C ARG A 55 4.02 -12.82 -7.54
N LEU A 56 4.09 -14.00 -6.93
CA LEU A 56 3.10 -14.44 -5.94
C LEU A 56 3.33 -13.80 -4.57
N ALA A 57 4.58 -13.50 -4.21
CA ALA A 57 4.89 -12.77 -2.98
C ALA A 57 4.39 -11.32 -2.99
N ALA A 58 4.26 -10.72 -4.17
CA ALA A 58 3.72 -9.37 -4.36
C ALA A 58 2.18 -9.28 -4.26
N LEU A 59 1.48 -10.38 -3.99
CA LEU A 59 0.02 -10.41 -3.89
C LEU A 59 -0.57 -9.36 -2.92
N PRO A 60 -0.02 -9.13 -1.71
CA PRO A 60 -0.51 -8.09 -0.80
C PRO A 60 -0.47 -6.69 -1.42
N MET A 61 0.61 -6.38 -2.15
CA MET A 61 0.75 -5.10 -2.83
C MET A 61 -0.25 -4.94 -3.97
N TRP A 62 -0.50 -6.00 -4.74
CA TRP A 62 -1.53 -5.97 -5.80
C TRP A 62 -2.95 -5.84 -5.23
N ALA A 63 -3.24 -6.53 -4.14
CA ALA A 63 -4.53 -6.43 -3.45
C ALA A 63 -4.75 -5.02 -2.91
N TRP A 64 -3.74 -4.46 -2.23
CA TRP A 64 -3.72 -3.08 -1.76
C TRP A 64 -3.95 -2.07 -2.90
N LEU A 65 -3.22 -2.20 -4.01
CA LEU A 65 -3.38 -1.31 -5.18
C LEU A 65 -4.79 -1.40 -5.77
N SER A 66 -5.33 -2.61 -5.88
CA SER A 66 -6.68 -2.85 -6.39
C SER A 66 -7.72 -2.17 -5.48
N THR A 67 -7.56 -2.29 -4.16
CA THR A 67 -8.41 -1.59 -3.20
C THR A 67 -8.30 -0.08 -3.33
N VAL A 68 -7.10 0.48 -3.49
CA VAL A 68 -6.92 1.93 -3.71
C VAL A 68 -7.65 2.38 -4.97
N VAL A 69 -7.52 1.64 -6.07
CA VAL A 69 -8.25 1.93 -7.32
C VAL A 69 -9.76 1.92 -7.09
N LEU A 70 -10.28 0.92 -6.37
CA LEU A 70 -11.71 0.86 -6.04
C LEU A 70 -12.17 2.07 -5.20
N LEU A 71 -11.37 2.49 -4.22
CA LEU A 71 -11.67 3.65 -3.37
C LEU A 71 -11.61 4.98 -4.15
N LEU A 72 -10.97 5.00 -5.33
CA LEU A 72 -10.96 6.18 -6.22
C LEU A 72 -12.22 6.32 -7.07
N LEU A 73 -13.00 5.25 -7.25
CA LEU A 73 -14.16 5.25 -8.15
C LEU A 73 -15.36 6.03 -7.59
N GLY A 74 -15.28 6.52 -6.35
CA GLY A 74 -16.38 7.18 -5.66
C GLY A 74 -17.36 6.19 -5.00
N GLY A 75 -18.12 6.70 -4.05
CA GLY A 75 -19.14 6.00 -3.30
C GLY A 75 -20.54 6.50 -3.62
N PRO A 76 -21.57 5.91 -2.98
CA PRO A 76 -22.95 6.36 -3.13
C PRO A 76 -23.11 7.86 -2.80
N GLY A 77 -23.94 8.57 -3.56
CA GLY A 77 -24.20 10.00 -3.29
C GLY A 77 -23.07 10.94 -3.71
N ASP A 78 -22.27 10.55 -4.70
CA ASP A 78 -21.08 11.30 -5.18
C ASP A 78 -19.97 11.49 -4.12
N ASP A 79 -20.00 10.68 -3.06
CA ASP A 79 -18.97 10.67 -2.03
C ASP A 79 -17.63 10.20 -2.59
N VAL A 80 -16.52 10.77 -2.11
CA VAL A 80 -15.16 10.35 -2.49
C VAL A 80 -14.32 10.10 -1.25
N VAL A 81 -13.57 9.00 -1.25
CA VAL A 81 -12.67 8.64 -0.13
C VAL A 81 -11.47 9.59 -0.08
N PHE A 82 -10.99 10.01 -1.25
CA PHE A 82 -9.86 10.91 -1.39
C PHE A 82 -10.34 12.30 -1.84
N GLY A 83 -10.72 13.16 -0.89
CA GLY A 83 -11.44 14.42 -1.19
C GLY A 83 -11.10 15.62 -0.32
N GLY A 84 -9.87 15.72 0.21
CA GLY A 84 -9.49 16.79 1.15
C GLY A 84 -9.12 18.13 0.51
N ARG A 85 -8.91 19.16 1.33
CA ARG A 85 -8.43 20.50 0.93
C ARG A 85 -6.92 20.66 1.10
N GLY A 86 -6.32 21.63 0.40
CA GLY A 86 -4.89 21.91 0.47
C GLY A 86 -4.06 20.71 -0.02
N ILE A 87 -3.06 20.28 0.75
CA ILE A 87 -2.23 19.12 0.37
C ILE A 87 -3.04 17.82 0.17
N MET A 88 -4.19 17.71 0.85
CA MET A 88 -5.04 16.52 0.78
C MET A 88 -5.85 16.43 -0.52
N GLN A 89 -5.79 17.43 -1.39
CA GLN A 89 -6.27 17.32 -2.78
C GLN A 89 -5.44 16.29 -3.57
N ALA A 90 -4.15 16.17 -3.24
CA ALA A 90 -3.26 15.16 -3.80
C ALA A 90 -3.29 13.84 -3.01
N SER A 91 -4.29 13.62 -2.15
CA SER A 91 -4.36 12.44 -1.28
C SER A 91 -4.25 11.09 -2.00
N PRO A 92 -4.82 10.87 -3.21
CA PRO A 92 -4.56 9.63 -3.96
C PRO A 92 -3.08 9.41 -4.24
N LEU A 93 -2.40 10.46 -4.72
CA LEU A 93 -0.99 10.41 -5.10
C LEU A 93 -0.11 10.23 -3.87
N ILE A 94 -0.39 10.95 -2.79
CA ILE A 94 0.31 10.80 -1.51
C ILE A 94 0.17 9.38 -1.00
N PHE A 95 -1.05 8.82 -1.01
CA PHE A 95 -1.29 7.46 -0.53
C PHE A 95 -0.61 6.41 -1.41
N LEU A 96 -0.69 6.54 -2.74
CA LEU A 96 0.01 5.68 -3.69
C LEU A 96 1.53 5.71 -3.47
N LEU A 97 2.13 6.90 -3.36
CA LEU A 97 3.56 7.04 -3.16
C LEU A 97 4.00 6.45 -1.83
N LEU A 98 3.32 6.78 -0.73
CA LEU A 98 3.69 6.27 0.60
C LEU A 98 3.41 4.78 0.76
N GLY A 99 2.31 4.30 0.19
CA GLY A 99 1.84 2.93 0.32
C GLY A 99 2.53 1.92 -0.60
N ALA A 100 2.89 2.33 -1.82
CA ALA A 100 3.49 1.42 -2.80
C ALA A 100 5.02 1.44 -2.80
N THR A 101 5.66 2.53 -2.38
CA THR A 101 7.13 2.66 -2.43
C THR A 101 7.83 1.64 -1.52
N PRO A 102 7.48 1.49 -0.23
CA PRO A 102 8.16 0.53 0.63
C PRO A 102 8.13 -0.92 0.13
N PRO A 103 6.97 -1.52 -0.26
CA PRO A 103 6.96 -2.88 -0.80
C PRO A 103 7.66 -2.98 -2.16
N GLY A 104 7.60 -1.93 -3.00
CA GLY A 104 8.35 -1.85 -4.25
C GLY A 104 9.85 -1.95 -4.04
N VAL A 105 10.39 -1.24 -3.04
CA VAL A 105 11.82 -1.31 -2.67
C VAL A 105 12.20 -2.71 -2.18
N VAL A 106 11.34 -3.38 -1.40
CA VAL A 106 11.59 -4.77 -0.95
C VAL A 106 11.70 -5.72 -2.14
N LEU A 107 10.75 -5.65 -3.09
CA LEU A 107 10.77 -6.50 -4.28
C LEU A 107 11.97 -6.21 -5.17
N TRP A 108 12.30 -4.93 -5.38
CA TRP A 108 13.45 -4.52 -6.18
C TRP A 108 14.77 -5.03 -5.59
N ARG A 109 14.98 -4.86 -4.28
CA ARG A 109 16.17 -5.38 -3.59
C ARG A 109 16.27 -6.89 -3.68
N HIS A 110 15.14 -7.61 -3.59
CA HIS A 110 15.12 -9.06 -3.74
C HIS A 110 15.50 -9.50 -5.16
N ALA A 111 14.98 -8.81 -6.19
CA ALA A 111 15.31 -9.09 -7.58
C ALA A 111 16.80 -8.86 -7.88
N GLN A 112 17.38 -7.78 -7.36
CA GLN A 112 18.81 -7.49 -7.49
C GLN A 112 19.69 -8.58 -6.86
N ARG A 113 19.34 -9.05 -5.65
CA ARG A 113 20.08 -10.13 -4.99
C ARG A 113 20.04 -11.43 -5.79
N ARG A 114 18.91 -11.75 -6.41
CA ARG A 114 18.79 -12.92 -7.27
C ARG A 114 19.64 -12.81 -8.54
N ALA A 115 19.70 -11.63 -9.15
CA ALA A 115 20.51 -11.41 -10.34
C ALA A 115 22.03 -11.45 -10.07
N ALA A 116 22.45 -11.24 -8.82
CA ALA A 116 23.86 -11.23 -8.42
C ALA A 116 24.41 -12.61 -8.01
N LEU A 117 23.56 -13.63 -7.87
CA LEU A 117 24.00 -14.99 -7.56
C LEU A 117 24.42 -15.69 -8.88
N PRO A 118 25.66 -16.17 -9.01
CA PRO A 118 26.06 -17.00 -10.15
C PRO A 118 25.33 -18.36 -10.10
N ASP A 119 24.95 -18.85 -11.29
CA ASP A 119 24.29 -20.17 -11.49
C ASP A 119 25.16 -21.35 -11.01
#